data_AF-A0A0E0EVK7-F1
#
_entry.id   AF-A0A0E0EVK7-F1
#
_cell.length_a   1.000
_cell.length_b   1.000
_cell.length_c   1.000
_cell.angle_alpha   90.00
_cell.angle_beta   90.00
_cell.angle_gamma   90.00
#
_symmetry.space_group_name_H-M   'P 1'
#
loop_
_entity.id
_entity.type
_entity.pdbx_description
1 polymer ?
#
loop_
_entity_poly.entity_id
_entity_poly.type
_entity_poly.pdbx_seq_one_letter_code
_entity_poly.pdbx_strand_id
1 'polypeptide(L)'
;MPLCESQENLETKMERLHNLLLKAHMIVEEAEGRYITNSKMLLQFKKIVETMYQGYHILDIIKHRTLCSSRPEEEVSSSNTLSTRTCYVDPFRTSQSYTIRHDQLQSTLDSLETIVSSMTEFVILLGGCERMSPKPYDTYLYFDNFMYGRQVEKQQVISILLQENIPHFAPTVLPRSLALVELVREL
;
A
#
# COMPACT_ATOMS: atom_id res chain seq x y z
N MET A 1 -13.03 -18.32 -32.58
CA MET A 1 -12.99 -17.00 -31.93
C MET A 1 -12.91 -17.09 -30.39
N PRO A 2 -11.96 -17.81 -29.75
CA PRO A 2 -11.89 -17.89 -28.27
C PRO A 2 -11.05 -16.77 -27.60
N LEU A 3 -10.27 -15.99 -28.36
CA LEU A 3 -9.37 -14.97 -27.80
C LEU A 3 -10.11 -13.70 -27.31
N CYS A 4 -11.26 -13.36 -27.93
CA CYS A 4 -12.01 -12.15 -27.60
C CYS A 4 -12.68 -12.22 -26.22
N GLU A 5 -13.32 -13.35 -25.90
CA GLU A 5 -14.01 -13.57 -24.61
C GLU A 5 -13.02 -13.58 -23.43
N SER A 6 -11.81 -14.13 -23.64
CA SER A 6 -10.77 -14.15 -22.58
C SER A 6 -10.22 -12.77 -22.24
N GLN A 7 -10.21 -11.85 -23.21
CA GLN A 7 -9.69 -10.50 -23.03
C GLN A 7 -10.73 -9.58 -22.37
N GLU A 8 -11.99 -9.70 -22.76
CA GLU A 8 -13.12 -8.99 -22.13
C GLU A 8 -13.26 -9.40 -20.65
N ASN A 9 -13.13 -10.71 -20.35
CA ASN A 9 -13.17 -11.20 -18.97
C ASN A 9 -12.03 -10.64 -18.10
N LEU A 10 -10.84 -10.46 -18.67
CA LEU A 10 -9.69 -9.91 -17.97
C LEU A 10 -9.86 -8.41 -17.68
N GLU A 11 -10.40 -7.66 -18.65
CA GLU A 11 -10.67 -6.23 -18.48
C GLU A 11 -11.72 -5.97 -17.39
N THR A 12 -12.82 -6.72 -17.38
CA THR A 12 -13.83 -6.64 -16.32
C THR A 12 -13.24 -6.96 -14.94
N LYS A 13 -12.38 -7.98 -14.85
CA LYS A 13 -11.70 -8.33 -13.59
C LYS A 13 -10.75 -7.24 -13.12
N MET A 14 -10.03 -6.60 -14.04
CA MET A 14 -9.15 -5.48 -13.71
C MET A 14 -9.92 -4.25 -13.24
N GLU A 15 -11.03 -3.92 -13.89
CA GLU A 15 -11.90 -2.82 -13.46
C GLU A 15 -12.46 -3.08 -12.05
N ARG A 16 -12.93 -4.31 -11.80
CA ARG A 16 -13.40 -4.72 -10.47
C ARG A 16 -12.30 -4.60 -9.41
N LEU A 17 -11.08 -5.06 -9.72
CA LEU A 17 -9.92 -4.96 -8.84
C LEU A 17 -9.59 -3.50 -8.51
N HIS A 18 -9.59 -2.63 -9.53
CA HIS A 18 -9.34 -1.21 -9.37
C HIS A 18 -10.38 -0.55 -8.44
N ASN A 19 -11.66 -0.86 -8.62
CA ASN A 19 -12.74 -0.33 -7.79
C ASN A 19 -12.63 -0.77 -6.31
N LEU A 20 -12.23 -2.02 -6.06
CA LEU A 20 -11.97 -2.51 -4.70
C LEU A 20 -10.77 -1.80 -4.06
N LEU A 21 -9.70 -1.59 -4.83
CA LEU A 21 -8.51 -0.89 -4.36
C LEU A 21 -8.79 0.57 -4.02
N LEU A 22 -9.59 1.28 -4.82
CA LEU A 22 -10.01 2.65 -4.49
C LEU A 22 -10.73 2.72 -3.15
N LYS A 23 -11.64 1.78 -2.88
CA LYS A 23 -12.36 1.71 -1.59
C LYS A 23 -11.41 1.45 -0.43
N ALA A 24 -10.51 0.48 -0.59
CA ALA A 24 -9.51 0.15 0.42
C ALA A 24 -8.59 1.34 0.71
N HIS A 25 -8.10 1.99 -0.35
CA HIS A 25 -7.18 3.13 -0.26
C HIS A 25 -7.81 4.32 0.46
N MET A 26 -9.04 4.69 0.10
CA MET A 26 -9.79 5.76 0.77
C MET A 26 -9.93 5.49 2.28
N ILE A 27 -10.21 4.24 2.66
CA ILE A 27 -10.33 3.85 4.07
C ILE A 27 -8.97 3.92 4.77
N VAL A 28 -7.89 3.51 4.08
CA VAL A 28 -6.53 3.63 4.62
C VAL A 28 -6.15 5.08 4.84
N GLU A 29 -6.39 5.97 3.87
CA GLU A 29 -6.12 7.41 3.98
C GLU A 29 -6.87 8.04 5.16
N GLU A 30 -8.18 7.76 5.32
CA GLU A 30 -8.93 8.27 6.47
C GLU A 30 -8.41 7.69 7.80
N ALA A 31 -8.05 6.41 7.82
CA ALA A 31 -7.51 5.75 9.01
C ALA A 31 -6.13 6.28 9.42
N GLU A 32 -5.31 6.68 8.45
CA GLU A 32 -4.01 7.29 8.71
C GLU A 32 -4.12 8.65 9.41
N GLY A 33 -5.22 9.38 9.23
CA GLY A 33 -5.51 10.64 9.90
C GLY A 33 -6.15 10.51 11.29
N ARG A 34 -6.20 9.30 11.85
CA ARG A 34 -6.92 8.99 13.10
C ARG A 34 -6.04 8.25 14.09
N TYR A 35 -6.25 8.49 15.39
CA TYR A 35 -5.57 7.74 16.44
C TYR A 35 -6.22 6.37 16.65
N ILE A 36 -5.60 5.30 16.14
CA ILE A 36 -6.08 3.91 16.31
C ILE A 36 -5.39 3.27 17.51
N THR A 37 -6.03 3.37 18.68
CA THR A 37 -5.48 2.82 19.95
C THR A 37 -5.90 1.37 20.21
N ASN A 38 -7.02 0.93 19.63
CA ASN A 38 -7.52 -0.44 19.81
C ASN A 38 -6.68 -1.45 19.01
N SER A 39 -6.05 -2.39 19.71
CA SER A 39 -5.15 -3.39 19.10
C SER A 39 -5.82 -4.29 18.05
N LYS A 40 -7.11 -4.62 18.22
CA LYS A 40 -7.86 -5.41 17.23
C LYS A 40 -8.18 -4.59 15.99
N MET A 41 -8.50 -3.31 16.14
CA MET A 41 -8.68 -2.41 15.00
C MET A 41 -7.36 -2.21 14.26
N LEU A 42 -6.25 -2.10 14.97
CA LEU A 42 -4.93 -2.00 14.36
C LEU A 42 -4.57 -3.27 13.55
N LEU A 43 -4.93 -4.45 14.05
CA LEU A 43 -4.77 -5.71 13.30
C LEU A 43 -5.62 -5.73 12.03
N GLN A 44 -6.86 -5.25 12.10
CA GLN A 44 -7.70 -5.13 10.90
C GLN A 44 -7.12 -4.12 9.91
N PHE A 45 -6.68 -2.96 10.39
CA PHE A 45 -6.01 -1.95 9.57
C PHE A 45 -4.80 -2.52 8.84
N LYS A 46 -3.94 -3.30 9.55
CA LYS A 46 -2.82 -4.02 8.95
C LYS A 46 -3.26 -4.92 7.80
N LYS A 47 -4.30 -5.74 8.01
CA LYS A 47 -4.83 -6.66 6.99
C LYS A 47 -5.35 -5.91 5.76
N ILE A 48 -6.03 -4.78 5.97
CA ILE A 48 -6.50 -3.90 4.89
C ILE A 48 -5.33 -3.38 4.06
N VAL A 49 -4.30 -2.83 4.73
CA VAL A 49 -3.11 -2.28 4.08
C VAL A 49 -2.35 -3.34 3.29
N GLU A 50 -2.10 -4.52 3.88
CA GLU A 50 -1.36 -5.61 3.22
C GLU A 50 -2.05 -6.07 1.93
N THR A 51 -3.36 -6.28 1.98
CA THR A 51 -4.12 -6.77 0.82
C THR A 51 -4.33 -5.71 -0.24
N MET A 52 -4.45 -4.45 0.15
CA MET A 52 -4.42 -3.32 -0.79
C MET A 52 -3.10 -3.31 -1.58
N TYR A 53 -1.95 -3.42 -0.89
CA TYR A 53 -0.66 -3.44 -1.59
C TYR A 53 -0.44 -4.71 -2.43
N GLN A 54 -0.95 -5.86 -2.01
CA GLN A 54 -0.99 -7.06 -2.85
C GLN A 54 -1.77 -6.81 -4.16
N GLY A 55 -2.93 -6.15 -4.08
CA GLY A 55 -3.69 -5.77 -5.26
C GLY A 55 -2.96 -4.79 -6.19
N TYR A 56 -2.28 -3.78 -5.63
CA TYR A 56 -1.45 -2.88 -6.44
C TYR A 56 -0.30 -3.60 -7.13
N HIS A 57 0.36 -4.52 -6.44
CA HIS A 57 1.43 -5.34 -7.02
C HIS A 57 0.94 -6.16 -8.21
N ILE A 58 -0.24 -6.81 -8.10
CA ILE A 58 -0.84 -7.54 -9.22
C ILE A 58 -1.22 -6.62 -10.38
N LEU A 59 -1.79 -5.44 -10.10
CA LEU A 59 -2.08 -4.45 -11.14
C LEU A 59 -0.81 -4.00 -11.88
N ASP A 60 0.29 -3.76 -11.17
CA ASP A 60 1.55 -3.34 -11.77
C ASP A 60 2.14 -4.41 -12.69
N ILE A 61 2.14 -5.67 -12.25
CA ILE A 61 2.59 -6.82 -13.07
C ILE A 61 1.79 -6.92 -14.37
N ILE A 62 0.47 -6.70 -14.32
CA ILE A 62 -0.38 -6.79 -15.51
C ILE A 62 -0.15 -5.58 -16.43
N LYS A 63 -0.14 -4.36 -15.90
CA LYS A 63 0.06 -3.10 -16.66
C LYS A 63 1.41 -3.02 -17.35
N HIS A 64 2.48 -3.40 -16.66
CA HIS A 64 3.83 -3.31 -17.25
C HIS A 64 3.99 -4.31 -18.43
N ARG A 65 3.22 -5.40 -18.45
CA ARG A 65 3.25 -6.36 -19.56
C ARG A 65 2.37 -5.96 -20.73
N THR A 66 1.20 -5.35 -20.51
CA THR A 66 0.38 -4.81 -21.63
C THR A 66 1.17 -3.75 -22.38
N LEU A 67 1.97 -2.94 -21.68
CA LEU A 67 2.87 -1.95 -22.26
C LEU A 67 4.05 -2.58 -23.03
N CYS A 68 4.62 -3.69 -22.55
CA CYS A 68 5.69 -4.40 -23.27
C CYS A 68 5.18 -5.16 -24.49
N SER A 69 3.91 -5.59 -24.51
CA SER A 69 3.29 -6.31 -25.63
C SER A 69 2.80 -5.40 -26.76
N SER A 70 2.72 -4.08 -26.55
CA SER A 70 2.20 -3.11 -27.50
C SER A 70 3.27 -2.33 -28.27
N ARG A 71 4.56 -2.58 -28.02
CA ARG A 71 5.64 -2.01 -28.85
C ARG A 71 5.71 -2.77 -30.18
N PRO A 72 5.55 -2.10 -31.34
CA PRO A 72 5.95 -2.68 -32.60
C PRO A 72 7.46 -2.97 -32.54
N GLU A 73 7.86 -4.15 -32.98
CA GLU A 73 9.26 -4.43 -33.32
C GLU A 73 9.64 -3.57 -34.52
N GLU A 74 10.03 -2.31 -34.28
CA GLU A 74 10.75 -1.52 -35.27
C GLU A 74 12.23 -1.89 -35.17
N GLU A 75 12.66 -2.78 -36.06
CA GLU A 75 14.07 -2.86 -36.46
C GLU A 75 14.48 -1.54 -37.12
N VAL A 76 15.26 -0.68 -36.44
CA VAL A 76 16.30 0.12 -37.12
C VAL A 76 17.50 0.32 -36.20
N SER A 77 18.65 0.02 -36.79
CA SER A 77 20.02 0.16 -36.30
C SER A 77 20.41 1.58 -35.84
N SER A 78 21.28 1.59 -34.83
CA SER A 78 22.39 2.52 -34.55
C SER A 78 22.29 3.47 -33.33
N SER A 79 23.19 3.16 -32.38
CA SER A 79 24.02 4.06 -31.56
C SER A 79 23.45 4.70 -30.28
N ASN A 80 23.89 4.08 -29.17
CA ASN A 80 24.32 4.65 -27.89
C ASN A 80 23.30 5.42 -27.03
N THR A 81 22.70 4.72 -26.06
CA THR A 81 22.78 5.08 -24.62
C THR A 81 22.66 3.81 -23.78
N LEU A 82 23.47 3.69 -22.72
CA LEU A 82 23.38 2.59 -21.76
C LEU A 82 21.97 2.52 -21.16
N SER A 83 21.19 1.54 -21.57
CA SER A 83 19.99 1.11 -20.86
C SER A 83 19.95 -0.41 -20.86
N THR A 84 20.66 -1.00 -19.91
CA THR A 84 20.53 -2.41 -19.56
C THR A 84 19.18 -2.63 -18.88
N ARG A 85 18.09 -2.64 -19.66
CA ARG A 85 16.90 -3.43 -19.37
C ARG A 85 16.85 -4.56 -20.37
N THR A 86 17.64 -5.59 -20.10
CA THR A 86 17.48 -6.89 -20.74
C THR A 86 16.15 -7.48 -20.27
N CYS A 87 15.07 -7.15 -20.96
CA CYS A 87 13.87 -7.96 -20.95
C CYS A 87 14.17 -9.26 -21.71
N TYR A 88 14.88 -10.19 -21.06
CA TYR A 88 14.94 -11.57 -21.55
C TYR A 88 13.58 -12.20 -21.29
N VAL A 89 12.68 -12.06 -22.26
CA VAL A 89 11.41 -12.77 -22.27
C VAL A 89 11.69 -14.14 -22.84
N ASP A 90 11.83 -15.14 -21.96
CA ASP A 90 11.93 -16.54 -22.37
C ASP A 90 10.60 -16.95 -23.03
N PRO A 91 10.57 -17.28 -24.35
CA PRO A 91 9.34 -17.60 -25.07
C PRO A 91 8.66 -18.88 -24.56
N PHE A 92 9.40 -19.75 -23.86
CA PHE A 92 8.91 -21.04 -23.38
C PHE A 92 8.18 -20.98 -22.03
N ARG A 93 8.18 -19.84 -21.33
CA ARG A 93 7.42 -19.64 -20.07
C ARG A 93 6.06 -18.96 -20.24
N THR A 94 5.69 -18.59 -21.46
CA THR A 94 4.59 -17.66 -21.73
C THR A 94 3.21 -18.25 -21.41
N SER A 95 2.99 -19.55 -21.67
CA SER A 95 1.71 -20.24 -21.39
C SER A 95 1.52 -20.62 -19.92
N GLN A 96 2.58 -21.08 -19.23
CA GLN A 96 2.52 -21.41 -17.81
C GLN A 96 2.44 -20.15 -16.93
N SER A 97 2.98 -19.03 -17.41
CA SER A 97 2.85 -17.71 -16.78
C SER A 97 1.44 -17.11 -16.90
N TYR A 98 0.65 -17.45 -17.93
CA TYR A 98 -0.70 -16.88 -18.07
C TYR A 98 -1.68 -17.47 -17.05
N THR A 99 -1.67 -18.79 -16.89
CA THR A 99 -2.55 -19.50 -15.94
C THR A 99 -2.23 -19.16 -14.49
N ILE A 100 -0.95 -19.12 -14.12
CA ILE A 100 -0.49 -18.71 -12.77
C ILE A 100 -0.93 -17.26 -12.46
N ARG A 101 -0.95 -16.36 -13.45
CA ARG A 101 -1.35 -14.95 -13.25
C ARG A 101 -2.86 -14.76 -13.15
N HIS A 102 -3.64 -15.53 -13.89
CA HIS A 102 -5.09 -15.48 -13.76
C HIS A 102 -5.54 -16.00 -12.38
N ASP A 103 -4.88 -17.05 -11.89
CA ASP A 103 -5.09 -17.56 -10.53
C ASP A 103 -4.69 -16.53 -9.46
N GLN A 104 -3.51 -15.91 -9.59
CA GLN A 104 -3.08 -14.84 -8.69
C GLN A 104 -4.03 -13.62 -8.71
N LEU A 105 -4.51 -13.22 -9.89
CA LEU A 105 -5.49 -12.14 -10.04
C LEU A 105 -6.81 -12.51 -9.33
N GLN A 106 -7.30 -13.73 -9.55
CA GLN A 106 -8.54 -14.20 -8.94
C GLN A 106 -8.41 -14.29 -7.42
N SER A 107 -7.34 -14.90 -6.92
CA SER A 107 -7.07 -14.99 -5.48
C SER A 107 -6.98 -13.61 -4.81
N THR A 108 -6.36 -12.64 -5.49
CA THR A 108 -6.24 -11.27 -4.98
C THR A 108 -7.58 -10.54 -4.98
N LEU A 109 -8.40 -10.75 -6.02
CA LEU A 109 -9.78 -10.27 -6.06
C LEU A 109 -10.61 -10.83 -4.90
N ASP A 110 -10.59 -12.15 -4.71
CA ASP A 110 -11.35 -12.82 -3.66
C ASP A 110 -10.93 -12.33 -2.26
N SER A 111 -9.62 -12.15 -2.05
CA SER A 111 -9.05 -11.58 -0.83
C SER A 111 -9.53 -10.15 -0.57
N LEU A 112 -9.45 -9.28 -1.59
CA LEU A 112 -9.90 -7.89 -1.47
C LEU A 112 -11.42 -7.79 -1.27
N GLU A 113 -12.21 -8.62 -1.93
CA GLU A 113 -13.66 -8.69 -1.72
C GLU A 113 -14.02 -9.09 -0.30
N THR A 114 -13.34 -10.12 0.20
CA THR A 114 -13.50 -10.58 1.59
C THR A 114 -13.19 -9.46 2.56
N ILE A 115 -12.10 -8.72 2.34
CA ILE A 115 -11.69 -7.65 3.26
C ILE A 115 -12.62 -6.46 3.14
N VAL A 116 -12.94 -5.97 1.94
CA VAL A 116 -13.90 -4.88 1.72
C VAL A 116 -15.26 -5.19 2.32
N SER A 117 -15.72 -6.44 2.24
CA SER A 117 -16.95 -6.88 2.92
C SER A 117 -16.87 -6.80 4.45
N SER A 118 -15.68 -6.93 5.04
CA SER A 118 -15.45 -6.80 6.48
C SER A 118 -15.06 -5.38 6.93
N MET A 119 -14.88 -4.45 6.00
CA MET A 119 -14.46 -3.08 6.32
C MET A 119 -15.58 -2.23 6.93
N THR A 120 -16.85 -2.63 6.80
CA THR A 120 -17.97 -1.83 7.29
C THR A 120 -17.91 -1.58 8.79
N GLU A 121 -17.63 -2.62 9.58
CA GLU A 121 -17.47 -2.53 11.03
C GLU A 121 -16.23 -1.71 11.39
N PHE A 122 -15.14 -1.89 10.64
CA PHE A 122 -13.91 -1.10 10.82
C PHE A 122 -14.18 0.40 10.61
N VAL A 123 -14.89 0.77 9.54
CA VAL A 123 -15.22 2.17 9.22
C VAL A 123 -16.13 2.79 10.27
N ILE A 124 -17.13 2.04 10.76
CA ILE A 124 -18.02 2.51 11.84
C ILE A 124 -17.21 2.80 13.11
N LEU A 125 -16.32 1.89 13.49
CA LEU A 125 -15.46 2.06 14.66
C LEU A 125 -14.46 3.21 14.47
N LEU A 126 -13.92 3.37 13.27
CA LEU A 126 -13.00 4.45 12.92
C LEU A 126 -13.63 5.83 13.14
N GLY A 127 -14.95 5.94 12.96
CA GLY A 127 -15.73 7.13 13.27
C GLY A 127 -15.56 7.64 14.71
N GLY A 128 -15.33 6.74 15.67
CA GLY A 128 -15.09 7.06 17.07
C GLY A 128 -13.63 7.38 17.43
N CYS A 129 -12.68 7.20 16.50
CA CYS A 129 -11.28 7.56 16.73
C CYS A 129 -11.10 9.07 16.59
N GLU A 130 -10.34 9.68 17.51
CA GLU A 130 -9.98 11.09 17.44
C GLU A 130 -9.12 11.38 16.21
N ARG A 131 -9.39 12.51 15.55
CA ARG A 131 -8.62 12.95 14.37
C ARG A 131 -7.29 13.57 14.80
N MET A 132 -6.23 13.19 14.10
CA MET A 132 -4.95 13.88 14.20
C MET A 132 -5.14 15.31 13.70
N SER A 133 -4.91 16.30 14.55
CA SER A 133 -5.01 17.70 14.14
C SER A 133 -3.78 18.09 13.32
N PRO A 134 -3.94 18.74 12.15
CA PRO A 134 -2.81 19.30 11.42
C PRO A 134 -2.21 20.43 12.26
N LYS A 135 -1.07 20.19 12.92
CA LYS A 135 -0.35 21.26 13.60
C LYS A 135 0.54 21.98 12.58
N PRO A 136 0.63 23.32 12.60
CA PRO A 136 1.33 24.11 11.57
C PRO A 136 2.83 23.80 11.40
N TYR A 137 3.45 23.05 12.32
CA TYR A 137 4.85 22.60 12.24
C TYR A 137 5.00 21.09 12.02
N ASP A 138 3.91 20.33 12.08
CA ASP A 138 3.88 18.88 11.86
C ASP A 138 3.98 18.55 10.37
N THR A 139 3.73 19.52 9.49
CA THR A 139 3.93 19.40 8.04
C THR A 139 5.36 18.96 7.68
N TYR A 140 6.38 19.39 8.44
CA TYR A 140 7.77 18.99 8.21
C TYR A 140 8.04 17.52 8.60
N LEU A 141 7.28 16.93 9.52
CA LEU A 141 7.31 15.50 9.84
C LEU A 141 6.35 14.71 8.93
N TYR A 142 5.29 15.35 8.43
CA TYR A 142 4.33 14.79 7.48
C TYR A 142 4.93 14.60 6.08
N PHE A 143 6.02 15.31 5.73
CA PHE A 143 6.76 15.04 4.50
C PHE A 143 7.59 13.74 4.57
N ASP A 144 7.77 13.11 5.74
CA ASP A 144 8.35 11.76 5.87
C ASP A 144 7.32 10.63 5.67
N ASN A 145 6.06 10.95 5.32
CA ASN A 145 5.02 9.96 4.96
C ASN A 145 5.31 9.16 3.68
N PHE A 146 6.50 9.28 3.07
CA PHE A 146 6.92 8.43 1.95
C PHE A 146 7.46 7.06 2.35
N MET A 147 7.43 6.67 3.62
CA MET A 147 7.69 5.27 3.99
C MET A 147 6.49 4.39 3.63
N TYR A 148 6.31 4.11 2.34
CA TYR A 148 5.38 3.12 1.81
C TYR A 148 5.41 1.84 2.66
N GLY A 149 4.24 1.40 3.11
CA GLY A 149 4.09 0.13 3.82
C GLY A 149 4.35 0.16 5.33
N ARG A 150 4.65 1.32 5.95
CA ARG A 150 4.85 1.45 7.41
C ARG A 150 3.71 2.10 8.17
N GLN A 151 2.49 2.03 7.64
CA GLN A 151 1.31 2.66 8.23
C GLN A 151 1.00 2.11 9.64
N VAL A 152 1.26 0.82 9.85
CA VAL A 152 0.97 0.13 11.12
C VAL A 152 1.98 0.55 12.19
N GLU A 153 3.26 0.57 11.84
CA GLU A 153 4.35 1.01 12.72
C GLU A 153 4.15 2.46 13.13
N LYS A 154 3.72 3.32 12.21
CA LYS A 154 3.35 4.71 12.50
C LYS A 154 2.29 4.77 13.61
N GLN A 155 1.20 4.01 13.47
CA GLN A 155 0.13 3.95 14.48
C GLN A 155 0.61 3.36 15.82
N GLN A 156 1.51 2.38 15.80
CA GLN A 156 2.10 1.81 17.03
C GLN A 156 2.92 2.84 17.80
N VAL A 157 3.79 3.59 17.10
CA VAL A 157 4.58 4.66 17.71
C VAL A 157 3.67 5.72 18.33
N ILE A 158 2.64 6.15 17.60
CA ILE A 158 1.69 7.15 18.09
C ILE A 158 0.94 6.64 19.32
N SER A 159 0.46 5.40 19.31
CA SER A 159 -0.22 4.77 20.44
C SER A 159 0.65 4.76 21.71
N ILE A 160 1.94 4.46 21.58
CA ILE A 160 2.91 4.49 22.68
C ILE A 160 3.09 5.92 23.21
N LEU A 161 3.26 6.90 22.32
CA LEU A 161 3.47 8.30 22.70
C LEU A 161 2.26 8.93 23.39
N LEU A 162 1.04 8.49 23.03
CA LEU A 162 -0.21 8.94 23.67
C LEU A 162 -0.46 8.28 25.03
N GLN A 163 0.25 7.21 25.37
CA GLN A 163 0.15 6.56 26.67
C GLN A 163 0.83 7.45 27.73
N GLU A 164 0.06 8.32 28.40
CA GLU A 164 0.50 9.28 29.44
C GLU A 164 1.13 8.66 30.72
N ASN A 165 1.54 7.39 30.70
CA ASN A 165 2.21 6.73 31.81
C ASN A 165 3.63 6.30 31.42
N ILE A 166 4.48 7.28 31.11
CA ILE A 166 5.93 7.08 31.21
C ILE A 166 6.29 7.33 32.69
N PRO A 167 6.59 6.30 33.48
CA PRO A 167 7.10 6.52 34.84
C PRO A 167 8.38 7.36 34.73
N HIS A 168 8.43 8.45 35.51
CA HIS A 168 9.46 9.51 35.48
C HIS A 168 10.93 9.05 35.66
N PHE A 169 11.24 7.76 35.70
CA PHE A 169 12.54 7.20 36.07
C PHE A 169 13.04 6.03 35.21
N ALA A 170 12.50 5.79 34.01
CA ALA A 170 13.08 4.83 33.07
C ALA A 170 13.71 5.57 31.87
N PRO A 171 15.02 5.42 31.60
CA PRO A 171 15.63 6.02 30.43
C PRO A 171 15.15 5.25 29.19
N THR A 172 14.10 5.76 28.56
CA THR A 172 13.73 5.37 27.20
C THR A 172 14.84 5.85 26.28
N VAL A 173 15.59 4.91 25.68
CA VAL A 173 16.60 5.24 24.66
C VAL A 173 15.85 5.76 23.43
N LEU A 174 15.67 7.08 23.40
CA LEU A 174 15.11 7.78 22.25
C LEU A 174 16.16 7.82 21.13
N PRO A 175 15.74 7.73 19.85
CA PRO A 175 16.60 7.98 18.71
C PRO A 175 17.30 9.34 18.87
N ARG A 176 18.59 9.37 18.53
CA ARG A 176 19.53 10.49 18.77
C ARG A 176 19.07 11.85 18.22
N SER A 177 18.06 11.90 17.35
CA SER A 177 17.46 13.13 16.82
C SER A 177 16.59 13.88 17.83
N LEU A 178 16.11 13.23 18.89
CA LEU A 178 15.22 13.86 19.90
C LEU A 178 15.98 14.52 21.05
N ALA A 179 17.27 14.23 21.24
CA ALA A 179 18.09 14.82 22.30
C ALA A 179 18.29 16.35 22.15
N LEU A 180 18.13 16.89 20.93
CA LEU A 180 18.26 18.32 20.68
C LEU A 180 17.00 19.11 21.08
N VAL A 181 15.85 18.45 21.28
CA VAL A 181 14.59 19.13 21.61
C VAL A 181 14.49 19.42 23.11
N GLU A 182 15.15 18.63 23.97
CA GLU A 182 15.17 18.89 25.43
C GLU A 182 16.02 20.10 25.83
N LEU A 183 17.01 20.51 25.02
CA LEU A 183 17.86 21.68 25.36
C LEU A 183 17.16 23.03 25.16
N VAL A 184 16.03 23.07 24.44
CA VAL A 184 15.29 24.31 24.15
C VAL A 184 14.18 24.57 25.18
N ARG A 185 13.98 23.66 26.14
CA ARG A 185 12.95 23.83 27.19
C ARG A 185 13.50 24.41 28.51
N GLU A 186 14.81 24.66 28.62
CA GLU A 186 15.44 25.32 29.78
C GLU A 186 16.13 26.66 29.46
N LEU A 187 15.78 27.31 28.34
CA LEU A 187 16.08 28.73 28.07
C LEU A 187 14.80 29.46 27.66
#